data_AF-A0A1X1TYE2-F1
#
_entry.id   AF-A0A1X1TYE2-F1
#
_cell.length_a   1.000
_cell.length_b   1.000
_cell.length_c   1.000
_cell.angle_alpha   90.00
_cell.angle_beta   90.00
_cell.angle_gamma   90.00
#
_symmetry.space_group_name_H-M   'P 1'
#
loop_
_entity.id
_entity.type
_entity.pdbx_description
1 polymer ?
#
loop_
_entity_poly.entity_id
_entity_poly.type
_entity_poly.pdbx_seq_one_letter_code
_entity_poly.pdbx_strand_id
1 'polypeptide(L)'
;MTATLYNIPLGACTQDPDRWTTAPDAEAKALCRACPRRWLCARDAVESAGAEGLWAGVVIPESGRPRAFALNQLRSLAERNGYPVRETAKSA
;
A
#
# COMPACT_ATOMS: atom_id res chain seq x y z
N MET A 1 -16.18 6.91 31.74
CA MET A 1 -16.45 6.64 30.31
C MET A 1 -15.19 6.99 29.53
N THR A 2 -14.33 6.03 29.23
CA THR A 2 -13.22 6.21 28.29
C THR A 2 -13.09 4.92 27.52
N ALA A 3 -13.64 4.90 26.31
CA ALA A 3 -13.49 3.79 25.40
C ALA A 3 -12.00 3.66 25.06
N THR A 4 -11.38 2.55 25.49
CA THR A 4 -10.15 2.05 24.89
C THR A 4 -10.48 1.70 23.45
N LEU A 5 -10.36 2.69 22.57
CA LEU A 5 -10.32 2.50 21.13
C LEU A 5 -9.13 1.60 20.86
N TYR A 6 -9.44 0.33 20.63
CA TYR A 6 -8.56 -0.69 20.10
C TYR A 6 -7.52 -0.05 19.19
N ASN A 7 -6.25 -0.17 19.58
CA ASN A 7 -5.07 0.16 18.79
C ASN A 7 -5.05 -0.70 17.52
N ILE A 8 -6.01 -0.48 16.62
CA ILE A 8 -5.93 -0.94 15.25
C ILE A 8 -4.71 -0.20 14.70
N PRO A 9 -3.61 -0.87 14.37
CA PRO A 9 -2.44 -0.19 13.84
C PRO A 9 -2.84 0.35 12.47
N LEU A 10 -3.29 1.60 12.42
CA LEU A 10 -3.73 2.28 11.20
C LEU A 10 -2.57 2.40 10.19
N GLY A 11 -1.34 2.08 10.62
CA GLY A 11 -0.11 2.13 9.85
C GLY A 11 0.59 3.45 10.13
N ALA A 12 1.93 3.43 10.20
CA ALA A 12 2.72 4.64 10.42
C ALA A 12 2.42 5.73 9.37
N CYS A 13 1.95 5.33 8.19
CA CYS A 13 1.52 6.22 7.12
C CYS A 13 0.33 7.14 7.45
N THR A 14 -0.42 6.86 8.52
CA THR A 14 -1.55 7.70 8.94
C THR A 14 -1.18 8.83 9.88
N GLN A 15 0.05 8.83 10.41
CA GLN A 15 0.51 9.86 11.35
C GLN A 15 1.12 11.07 10.65
N ASP A 16 1.68 10.89 9.46
CA ASP A 16 2.32 11.94 8.66
C ASP A 16 2.16 11.59 7.18
N PRO A 17 1.03 11.94 6.53
CA PRO A 17 0.72 11.52 5.16
C PRO A 17 1.70 12.05 4.10
N ASP A 18 2.21 13.26 4.26
CA ASP A 18 3.07 13.93 3.28
C ASP A 18 4.39 13.19 3.06
N ARG A 19 4.88 12.53 4.12
CA ARG A 19 6.09 11.69 4.07
C ARG A 19 5.98 10.49 3.12
N TRP A 20 4.77 10.07 2.73
CA TRP A 20 4.54 8.84 1.96
C TRP A 20 4.14 9.09 0.50
N THR A 21 3.80 10.33 0.12
CA THR A 21 3.19 10.65 -1.18
C THR A 21 4.17 11.31 -2.16
N THR A 22 5.00 12.26 -1.73
CA THR A 22 5.79 13.09 -2.65
C THR A 22 7.18 12.53 -2.97
N ALA A 23 7.91 12.02 -1.96
CA ALA A 23 9.25 11.45 -2.14
C ALA A 23 9.65 10.57 -0.93
N PRO A 24 9.05 9.38 -0.78
CA PRO A 24 9.30 8.53 0.38
C PRO A 24 10.76 8.07 0.47
N ASP A 25 11.41 8.47 1.56
CA ASP A 25 12.80 8.15 1.87
C ASP A 25 13.00 6.65 2.21
N ALA A 26 14.26 6.25 2.45
CA ALA A 26 14.59 4.87 2.80
C ALA A 26 13.99 4.43 4.15
N GLU A 27 13.85 5.36 5.09
CA GLU A 27 13.29 5.10 6.43
C GLU A 27 11.77 4.89 6.35
N ALA A 28 11.05 5.70 5.59
CA ALA A 28 9.63 5.52 5.29
C ALA A 28 9.39 4.16 4.62
N LYS A 29 10.24 3.76 3.67
CA LYS A 29 10.19 2.40 3.09
C LYS A 29 10.41 1.32 4.14
N ALA A 30 11.35 1.48 5.07
CA ALA A 30 11.60 0.52 6.13
C ALA A 30 10.39 0.40 7.08
N LEU A 31 9.83 1.53 7.51
CA LEU A 31 8.62 1.60 8.33
C LEU A 31 7.41 0.97 7.62
N CYS A 32 7.24 1.22 6.31
CA CYS A 32 6.20 0.59 5.49
C CYS A 32 6.31 -0.94 5.52
N ARG A 33 7.55 -1.44 5.38
CA ARG A 33 7.84 -2.88 5.32
C ARG A 33 7.65 -3.58 6.66
N ALA A 34 7.78 -2.85 7.77
CA ALA A 34 7.52 -3.34 9.12
C ALA A 34 6.03 -3.32 9.51
N CYS A 35 5.17 -2.67 8.71
CA CYS A 35 3.74 -2.57 9.01
C CYS A 35 3.07 -3.96 9.04
N PRO A 36 2.31 -4.32 10.10
CA PRO A 36 1.64 -5.61 10.18
C PRO A 36 0.56 -5.80 9.09
N ARG A 37 0.04 -4.70 8.55
CA ARG A 37 -0.95 -4.72 7.45
C ARG A 37 -0.33 -4.68 6.07
N ARG A 38 0.99 -4.89 5.93
CA ARG A 38 1.71 -4.70 4.66
C ARG A 38 1.09 -5.43 3.48
N TRP A 39 0.69 -6.69 3.67
CA TRP A 39 0.13 -7.52 2.59
C TRP A 39 -1.30 -7.11 2.22
N LEU A 40 -2.10 -6.73 3.23
CA LEU A 40 -3.41 -6.13 3.03
C LEU A 40 -3.29 -4.81 2.25
N CYS A 41 -2.35 -3.94 2.66
CA CYS A 41 -2.04 -2.69 1.97
C CYS A 41 -1.61 -2.94 0.51
N ALA A 42 -0.83 -3.98 0.23
CA ALA A 42 -0.46 -4.34 -1.14
C ALA A 42 -1.68 -4.72 -2.00
N ARG A 43 -2.62 -5.49 -1.44
CA ARG A 43 -3.87 -5.83 -2.12
C ARG A 43 -4.72 -4.57 -2.38
N ASP A 44 -4.94 -3.77 -1.34
CA ASP A 44 -5.76 -2.56 -1.44
C ASP A 44 -5.18 -1.56 -2.45
N ALA A 45 -3.86 -1.49 -2.60
CA ALA A 45 -3.19 -0.69 -3.63
C ALA A 45 -3.57 -1.13 -5.05
N VAL A 46 -3.61 -2.45 -5.30
CA VAL A 46 -3.91 -2.98 -6.63
C VAL A 46 -5.40 -2.87 -6.95
N GLU A 47 -6.26 -2.97 -5.94
CA GLU A 47 -7.71 -2.82 -6.09
C GLU A 47 -8.16 -1.35 -6.20
N SER A 48 -7.33 -0.40 -5.76
CA SER A 48 -7.61 1.04 -5.84
C SER A 48 -7.13 1.65 -7.16
N ALA A 49 -8.05 2.23 -7.93
CA ALA A 49 -7.74 2.91 -9.18
C ALA A 49 -6.78 4.11 -9.01
N GLY A 50 -6.87 4.79 -7.85
CA GLY A 50 -6.10 5.98 -7.51
C GLY A 50 -4.88 5.72 -6.63
N ALA A 51 -4.38 4.48 -6.54
CA ALA A 51 -3.21 4.19 -5.71
C ALA A 51 -1.95 4.89 -6.25
N GLU A 52 -1.35 5.75 -5.43
CA GLU A 52 -0.12 6.51 -5.73
C GLU A 52 0.73 6.64 -4.45
N GLY A 53 2.03 6.91 -4.60
CA GLY A 53 2.96 7.04 -3.46
C GLY A 53 3.42 5.69 -2.90
N LEU A 54 3.84 5.65 -1.64
CA LEU A 54 4.40 4.45 -1.00
C LEU A 54 3.31 3.51 -0.46
N TRP A 55 3.22 2.32 -1.04
CA TRP A 55 2.34 1.23 -0.62
C TRP A 55 3.14 -0.04 -0.36
N ALA A 56 2.96 -0.66 0.81
CA ALA A 56 3.60 -1.94 1.19
C ALA A 56 5.14 -2.01 0.95
N GLY A 57 5.83 -0.87 0.93
CA GLY A 57 7.27 -0.75 0.66
C GLY A 57 7.65 -0.54 -0.82
N VAL A 58 6.68 -0.30 -1.70
CA VAL A 58 6.82 -0.03 -3.14
C VAL A 58 6.24 1.35 -3.47
N VAL A 59 6.95 2.14 -4.27
CA VAL A 59 6.44 3.45 -4.72
C VAL A 59 5.68 3.26 -6.02
N ILE A 60 4.45 3.78 -6.08
CA ILE A 60 3.59 3.78 -7.25
C ILE A 60 3.62 5.19 -7.86
N PRO A 61 4.22 5.37 -9.05
CA PRO A 61 4.15 6.63 -9.79
C PRO A 61 2.73 6.91 -10.30
N GLU A 62 2.45 8.18 -10.59
CA GLU A 62 1.18 8.66 -11.15
C GLU A 62 0.78 7.89 -12.42
N SER A 63 1.72 7.62 -13.33
CA SER A 63 1.41 6.97 -14.61
C SER A 63 2.59 6.20 -15.24
N GLY A 64 2.34 5.59 -16.39
CA GLY A 64 3.34 4.98 -17.26
C GLY A 64 3.72 3.52 -16.92
N ARG A 65 4.72 3.02 -17.65
CA ARG A 65 5.24 1.65 -17.48
C ARG A 65 5.76 1.37 -16.04
N PRO A 66 6.45 2.30 -15.35
CA PRO A 66 6.85 2.10 -13.96
C PRO A 66 5.66 1.86 -13.02
N ARG A 67 4.51 2.51 -13.24
CA ARG A 67 3.28 2.27 -12.48
C ARG A 67 2.79 0.84 -12.65
N ALA A 68 2.69 0.34 -13.89
CA ALA A 68 2.27 -1.03 -14.15
C ALA A 68 3.21 -2.07 -13.49
N PHE A 69 4.52 -1.81 -13.52
CA PHE A 69 5.50 -2.65 -12.84
C PHE A 69 5.31 -2.65 -11.31
N ALA A 70 5.11 -1.48 -10.70
CA ALA A 70 4.85 -1.36 -9.26
C ALA A 70 3.57 -2.12 -8.84
N LEU A 71 2.47 -1.96 -9.60
CA LEU A 71 1.21 -2.66 -9.32
C LEU A 71 1.35 -4.19 -9.47
N ASN A 72 2.08 -4.67 -10.48
CA ASN A 72 2.36 -6.11 -10.62
C ASN A 72 3.23 -6.64 -9.48
N GLN A 73 4.21 -5.87 -9.02
CA GLN A 73 5.01 -6.22 -7.84
C GLN A 73 4.14 -6.35 -6.59
N LEU A 74 3.22 -5.40 -6.38
CA LEU A 74 2.28 -5.40 -5.25
C LEU A 74 1.29 -6.57 -5.32
N ARG A 75 0.79 -6.91 -6.52
CA ARG A 75 -0.07 -8.08 -6.73
C ARG A 75 0.64 -9.38 -6.31
N SER A 76 1.84 -9.62 -6.85
CA SER A 76 2.66 -10.77 -6.49
C SER A 76 2.95 -10.83 -4.99
N LEU A 77 3.19 -9.66 -4.38
CA LEU A 77 3.44 -9.54 -2.94
C LEU A 77 2.23 -9.93 -2.10
N ALA A 78 1.03 -9.46 -2.46
CA ALA A 78 -0.20 -9.78 -1.77
C ALA A 78 -0.56 -11.27 -1.92
N GLU A 79 -0.57 -11.79 -3.15
CA GLU A 79 -0.98 -13.15 -3.47
C GLU A 79 -0.07 -14.20 -2.79
N ARG A 80 1.26 -14.00 -2.82
CA ARG A 80 2.21 -14.91 -2.15
C ARG A 80 2.06 -14.96 -0.64
N ASN A 81 1.43 -13.97 -0.03
CA ASN A 81 1.22 -13.87 1.41
C ASN A 81 -0.24 -14.12 1.82
N GLY A 82 -1.08 -14.70 0.94
CA GLY A 82 -2.45 -15.09 1.25
C GLY A 82 -3.48 -13.98 1.16
N TYR A 83 -3.16 -12.88 0.47
CA TYR A 83 -4.09 -11.77 0.21
C TYR A 83 -4.42 -11.75 -1.29
N PRO A 84 -5.37 -12.58 -1.75
CA PRO A 84 -5.73 -12.63 -3.17
C PRO A 84 -6.30 -11.28 -3.61
N VAL A 85 -5.81 -10.78 -4.75
CA VAL A 85 -6.27 -9.54 -5.35
C VAL A 85 -7.45 -9.85 -6.26
N ARG A 86 -8.57 -9.16 -6.08
CA ARG A 86 -9.70 -9.28 -7.00
C ARG A 86 -9.30 -8.75 -8.37
N GLU A 87 -9.56 -9.53 -9.41
CA GLU A 87 -9.57 -8.97 -10.76
C GLU A 87 -10.76 -8.02 -10.83
N THR A 88 -10.51 -6.72 -10.70
CA THR A 88 -11.49 -5.71 -11.08
C THR A 88 -11.76 -5.93 -12.55
N ALA A 89 -12.92 -6.53 -12.85
CA ALA A 89 -13.38 -6.72 -14.21
C ALA A 89 -13.21 -5.37 -14.93
N LYS A 90 -12.37 -5.34 -15.96
CA LYS A 90 -12.28 -4.19 -16.87
C LYS A 90 -13.73 -3.89 -17.28
N SER A 91 -14.28 -2.76 -16.83
CA SER A 91 -15.46 -2.21 -17.48
C SER A 91 -15.08 -2.03 -18.94
N ALA A 92 -15.78 -2.78 -19.79
CA ALA A 92 -15.64 -2.85 -21.23
C ALA A 92 -15.89 -1.49 -21.89
#